data_AF-A0A941RI63-F1
#
_entry.id   AF-A0A941RI63-F1
#
_cell.length_a   1.000
_cell.length_b   1.000
_cell.length_c   1.000
_cell.angle_alpha   90.00
_cell.angle_beta   90.00
_cell.angle_gamma   90.00
#
_symmetry.space_group_name_H-M   'P 1'
#
loop_
_entity.id
_entity.type
_entity.pdbx_description
1 polymer ?
#
loop_
_entity_poly.entity_id
_entity_poly.type
_entity_poly.pdbx_seq_one_letter_code
_entity_poly.pdbx_strand_id
1 'polypeptide(L)' 'MIVNRIGDVGVVIGILLCYNYYGSVEYSVILTIATPLEGKIIGLMLLIGTIGKSAQIGLHT' A
#
# COMPACT_ATOMS: atom_id res chain seq x y z
N MET A 1 10.59 14.47 7.71
CA MET A 1 9.79 13.72 8.72
C MET A 1 8.29 13.70 8.40
N ILE A 2 7.69 14.81 7.94
CA ILE A 2 6.27 14.88 7.55
C ILE A 2 5.95 13.93 6.39
N VAL A 3 6.87 13.77 5.43
CA VAL A 3 6.59 12.93 4.25
C VAL A 3 6.63 11.43 4.55
N ASN A 4 7.38 11.00 5.58
CA ASN A 4 7.21 9.65 6.13
C ASN A 4 5.79 9.43 6.67
N ARG A 5 5.19 10.45 7.31
CA ARG A 5 3.82 10.35 7.83
C ARG A 5 2.79 10.25 6.71
N ILE A 6 3.03 10.91 5.58
CA ILE A 6 2.20 10.77 4.37
C ILE A 6 2.35 9.36 3.78
N GLY A 7 3.57 8.83 3.75
CA GLY A 7 3.82 7.43 3.37
C GLY A 7 3.11 6.44 4.29
N ASP A 8 3.16 6.63 5.61
CA ASP A 8 2.48 5.77 6.58
C ASP A 8 0.96 5.75 6.35
N VAL A 9 0.35 6.89 6.00
CA VAL A 9 -1.08 6.96 5.64
C VAL A 9 -1.38 6.12 4.39
N GLY A 10 -0.53 6.18 3.36
CA GLY A 10 -0.65 5.35 2.16
C GLY A 10 -0.59 3.85 2.47
N VAL A 11 0.34 3.44 3.35
CA VAL A 11 0.43 2.04 3.80
C VAL A 11 -0.82 1.61 4.56
N VAL A 12 -1.32 2.43 5.49
CA VAL A 12 -2.52 2.12 6.28
C VAL A 12 -3.75 1.97 5.38
N ILE A 13 -3.94 2.87 4.42
CA ILE A 13 -5.03 2.78 3.45
C ILE A 13 -4.90 1.52 2.59
N GLY A 14 -3.70 1.20 2.11
CA GLY A 14 -3.46 -0.02 1.34
C GLY A 14 -3.82 -1.30 2.11
N ILE A 15 -3.45 -1.38 3.39
CA ILE A 15 -3.79 -2.50 4.27
C ILE A 15 -5.29 -2.57 4.54
N LEU A 16 -5.95 -1.44 4.78
CA LEU A 16 -7.41 -1.38 4.97
C LEU A 16 -8.16 -1.85 3.71
N LEU A 17 -7.69 -1.47 2.53
CA LEU A 17 -8.28 -1.93 1.26
C LEU A 17 -8.06 -3.44 1.06
N CYS A 18 -6.88 -3.99 1.39
CA CYS A 18 -6.68 -5.45 1.39
C CYS A 18 -7.73 -6.16 2.24
N TYR A 19 -7.97 -5.68 3.46
CA TYR A 19 -8.95 -6.29 4.36
C TYR A 19 -10.38 -6.11 3.84
N ASN A 20 -10.73 -4.95 3.28
CA ASN A 20 -12.07 -4.66 2.79
C ASN A 20 -12.46 -5.50 1.55
N TYR A 21 -11.51 -5.75 0.63
CA TYR A 21 -11.77 -6.53 -0.57
C TYR A 21 -11.58 -8.05 -0.38
N TYR A 22 -10.55 -8.46 0.37
CA TYR A 22 -10.16 -9.86 0.48
C TYR A 22 -10.44 -10.50 1.84
N GLY A 23 -10.87 -9.72 2.85
CA GLY A 23 -11.15 -10.20 4.20
C GLY A 23 -9.92 -10.71 4.97
N SER A 24 -8.72 -10.56 4.39
CA SER A 24 -7.45 -11.01 4.95
C SER A 24 -6.33 -10.06 4.57
N VAL A 25 -5.28 -10.05 5.40
CA VAL A 25 -4.03 -9.31 5.16
C VAL A 25 -2.87 -10.26 4.81
N GLU A 26 -3.12 -11.57 4.82
CA GLU A 26 -2.12 -12.57 4.51
C GLU A 26 -1.89 -12.67 3.00
N TYR A 27 -0.63 -12.58 2.58
CA TYR A 27 -0.27 -12.66 1.17
C TYR A 27 -0.70 -13.97 0.49
N SER A 28 -0.71 -15.09 1.21
CA SER A 28 -1.16 -16.40 0.72
C SER A 28 -2.62 -16.39 0.26
N VAL A 29 -3.50 -15.77 1.07
CA VAL A 29 -4.93 -15.63 0.79
C VAL A 29 -5.18 -14.57 -0.29
N ILE A 30 -4.47 -13.45 -0.23
CA ILE A 30 -4.62 -12.38 -1.21
C ILE A 30 -4.19 -12.85 -2.60
N LEU A 31 -3.05 -13.54 -2.76
CA LEU A 31 -2.61 -14.01 -4.08
C LEU A 31 -3.54 -15.03 -4.73
N THR A 32 -4.32 -15.77 -3.94
CA THR A 32 -5.24 -16.78 -4.47
C THR A 32 -6.56 -16.17 -4.97
N ILE A 33 -6.96 -15.02 -4.43
CA ILE A 33 -8.27 -14.39 -4.68
C ILE A 33 -8.13 -13.07 -5.47
N ALA A 34 -6.93 -12.48 -5.50
CA ALA A 34 -6.71 -11.15 -6.06
C ALA A 34 -7.16 -11.01 -7.51
N THR A 35 -7.96 -9.97 -7.76
CA THR A 35 -8.33 -9.56 -9.11
C THR A 35 -7.38 -8.48 -9.62
N PRO A 36 -7.10 -8.41 -10.94
CA PRO A 36 -6.15 -7.44 -11.49
C PRO A 36 -6.61 -5.98 -11.38
N LEU A 37 -7.90 -5.71 -11.19
CA LEU A 37 -8.41 -4.35 -11.03
C LEU A 37 -8.17 -3.82 -9.61
N GLU A 38 -8.56 -4.60 -8.60
CA GLU A 38 -8.43 -4.25 -7.18
C GLU A 38 -6.95 -4.27 -6.75
N GLY A 39 -6.19 -5.25 -7.23
CA GLY A 39 -4.75 -5.36 -6.99
C GLY A 39 -3.95 -4.15 -7.49
N LYS A 40 -4.37 -3.50 -8.58
CA LYS A 40 -3.73 -2.26 -9.07
C LYS A 40 -3.90 -1.10 -8.10
N ILE A 41 -5.10 -0.91 -7.57
CA ILE A 41 -5.42 0.20 -6.66
C ILE A 41 -4.70 0.00 -5.32
N ILE A 42 -4.78 -1.21 -4.77
CA ILE A 42 -4.09 -1.60 -3.54
C ILE A 42 -2.58 -1.47 -3.71
N GLY A 43 -2.04 -1.99 -4.81
CA GLY A 43 -0.63 -1.89 -5.15
C GLY A 43 -0.14 -0.45 -5.28
N LEU A 44 -0.94 0.44 -5.91
CA LEU A 44 -0.61 1.86 -6.01
C LEU A 44 -0.55 2.53 -4.63
N MET A 45 -1.50 2.24 -3.74
CA MET A 45 -1.51 2.80 -2.38
C MET A 45 -0.33 2.31 -1.53
N LEU A 46 -0.01 1.01 -1.60
CA LEU A 46 1.17 0.46 -0.95
C LEU A 46 2.48 0.99 -1.55
N LEU A 47 2.51 1.24 -2.87
CA LEU A 47 3.65 1.84 -3.56
C LEU A 47 3.87 3.29 -3.10
N ILE A 48 2.83 4.11 -3.03
CA ILE A 48 2.91 5.47 -2.47
C ILE A 48 3.41 5.43 -1.03
N GLY A 49 2.93 4.46 -0.24
CA GLY A 49 3.35 4.30 1.14
C GLY A 49 4.83 3.92 1.31
N THR A 50 5.33 3.02 0.47
CA THR A 50 6.73 2.58 0.48
C THR A 50 7.68 3.64 -0.09
N ILE A 51 7.28 4.38 -1.12
CA ILE A 51 8.05 5.52 -1.67
C ILE A 51 8.30 6.59 -0.59
N GLY A 52 7.28 6.89 0.23
CA GLY A 52 7.40 7.87 1.31
C GLY A 52 8.35 7.45 2.45
N LYS A 53 8.63 6.15 2.61
CA LYS A 53 9.49 5.62 3.69
C LYS A 53 10.93 5.38 3.25
N SER A 54 11.14 5.04 1.97
CA SER A 54 12.46 4.72 1.38
C SER A 54 13.20 5.94 0.81
N ALA A 55 12.64 7.15 0.94
CA ALA A 55 13.23 8.42 0.48
C ALA A 55 13.61 8.46 -1.02
N GLN A 56 12.95 7.65 -1.86
CA GLN A 56 13.56 7.25 -3.14
C GLN A 56 13.22 8.14 -4.34
N ILE A 57 12.14 8.94 -4.31
CA ILE A 57 11.87 9.96 -5.35
C ILE A 57 11.25 11.20 -4.69
N GLY A 58 11.95 12.34 -4.79
CA GLY A 58 11.47 13.67 -4.36
C GLY A 58 11.73 14.04 -2.90
N LEU A 59 12.45 13.21 -2.13
CA LEU A 59 12.63 13.34 -0.68
C LEU A 59 14.09 13.32 -0.23
N HIS A 60 14.97 13.85 -1.06
CA HIS A 60 16.37 14.08 -0.67
C HIS A 60 16.57 15.38 0.14
N THR A 61 15.50 16.03 0.62
CA THR A 61 15.53 17.16 1.56
C THR A 61 14.45 17.05 2.62
#